data_AF-A0A0V7Z3B8-F1
#
_entry.id   AF-A0A0V7Z3B8-F1
#
_cell.length_a   1.000
_cell.length_b   1.000
_cell.length_c   1.000
_cell.angle_alpha   90.00
_cell.angle_beta   90.00
_cell.angle_gamma   90.00
#
_symmetry.space_group_name_H-M   'P 1'
#
loop_
_entity.id
_entity.type
_entity.pdbx_description
1 polymer ?
#
loop_
_entity_poly.entity_id
_entity_poly.type
_entity_poly.pdbx_seq_one_letter_code
_entity_poly.pdbx_strand_id
1 'polypeptide(L)'
;MPQLSDQHFENVADLIQERVGIQIPAAKRTMVEGRLRKRMRALDIESLSAYGRHVFEEGHLAVELVHIIDCVTTNKTDFFREPAHFDQLRDELVPMLRRNGATHGRLKLWSAAASTGAEAYTLAMVLHDMAMAGHALDYAILGTDVSTEVLRVAADGIYPEEVLQAVPPHFRRRYVMNARDPSWKVGRIVPELRSRVHFKHLNLMNAQYAVDHDIDIIFCRNVLIYFDKDTQRAVLSRLATHLQPGGFLVVGHSESMAGAGVPGLEQVSSTIFGRTKGPIA
;
A
#
# COMPACT_ATOMS: atom_id res chain seq x y z
N MET A 1 5.32 -28.01 -19.81
CA MET A 1 4.03 -27.37 -19.50
C MET A 1 3.85 -26.20 -20.45
N PRO A 2 2.66 -25.96 -21.00
CA PRO A 2 2.46 -24.84 -21.93
C PRO A 2 2.69 -23.50 -21.22
N GLN A 3 3.53 -22.68 -21.84
CA GLN A 3 3.96 -21.36 -21.39
C GLN A 3 3.14 -20.26 -22.09
N LEU A 4 3.24 -19.03 -21.60
CA LEU A 4 2.74 -17.90 -22.40
C LEU A 4 3.61 -17.79 -23.67
N SER A 5 3.09 -17.29 -24.79
CA SER A 5 3.95 -16.92 -25.92
C SER A 5 4.83 -15.72 -25.54
N ASP A 6 5.95 -15.51 -26.23
CA ASP A 6 6.80 -14.33 -26.00
C ASP A 6 6.02 -13.05 -26.24
N GLN A 7 5.27 -12.99 -27.33
CA GLN A 7 4.38 -11.87 -27.67
C GLN A 7 3.34 -11.60 -26.58
N HIS A 8 2.65 -12.63 -26.08
CA HIS A 8 1.64 -12.43 -25.04
C HIS A 8 2.28 -12.03 -23.70
N PHE A 9 3.51 -12.44 -23.43
CA PHE A 9 4.23 -12.01 -22.24
C PHE A 9 4.63 -10.54 -22.33
N GLU A 10 5.14 -10.11 -23.47
CA GLU A 10 5.41 -8.70 -23.77
C GLU A 10 4.13 -7.87 -23.65
N ASN A 11 3.01 -8.33 -24.24
CA ASN A 11 1.73 -7.65 -24.11
C ASN A 11 1.29 -7.50 -22.63
N VAL A 12 1.50 -8.51 -21.79
CA VAL A 12 1.22 -8.40 -20.34
C VAL A 12 2.15 -7.38 -19.67
N ALA A 13 3.44 -7.42 -19.98
CA ALA A 13 4.42 -6.50 -19.40
C ALA A 13 4.12 -5.04 -19.78
N ASP A 14 3.86 -4.78 -21.05
CA ASP A 14 3.53 -3.46 -21.58
C ASP A 14 2.22 -2.94 -21.02
N LEU A 15 1.18 -3.79 -20.98
CA LEU A 15 -0.11 -3.44 -20.38
C LEU A 15 0.03 -3.04 -18.91
N ILE A 16 0.84 -3.78 -18.14
CA ILE A 16 1.04 -3.48 -16.72
C ILE A 16 1.84 -2.20 -16.54
N GLN A 17 2.88 -1.98 -17.34
CA GLN A 17 3.63 -0.74 -17.30
C GLN A 17 2.74 0.46 -17.67
N GLU A 18 1.95 0.35 -18.74
CA GLU A 18 1.03 1.41 -19.17
C GLU A 18 -0.04 1.71 -18.13
N ARG A 19 -0.67 0.67 -17.57
CA ARG A 19 -1.86 0.84 -16.72
C ARG A 19 -1.55 1.12 -15.27
N VAL A 20 -0.49 0.54 -14.72
CA VAL A 20 -0.17 0.66 -13.28
C VAL A 20 1.29 1.03 -13.01
N GLY A 21 2.09 1.32 -14.04
CA GLY A 21 3.45 1.82 -13.90
C GLY A 21 4.51 0.77 -13.54
N ILE A 22 4.10 -0.47 -13.25
CA ILE A 22 4.98 -1.51 -12.73
C ILE A 22 5.81 -2.10 -13.88
N GLN A 23 7.14 -2.03 -13.75
CA GLN A 23 8.04 -2.71 -14.68
C GLN A 23 8.12 -4.22 -14.39
N ILE A 24 7.86 -5.04 -15.41
CA ILE A 24 8.01 -6.50 -15.35
C ILE A 24 9.20 -6.94 -16.21
N PRO A 25 10.39 -7.15 -15.62
CA PRO A 25 11.52 -7.69 -16.36
C PRO A 25 11.24 -9.10 -16.88
N ALA A 26 11.83 -9.49 -18.01
CA ALA A 26 11.73 -10.83 -18.58
C ALA A 26 12.10 -11.94 -17.57
N ALA A 27 13.04 -11.68 -16.66
CA ALA A 27 13.43 -12.59 -15.59
C ALA A 27 12.26 -12.98 -14.64
N LYS A 28 11.19 -12.17 -14.57
CA LYS A 28 10.00 -12.45 -13.77
C LYS A 28 8.93 -13.29 -14.49
N ARG A 29 9.15 -13.71 -15.75
CA ARG A 29 8.18 -14.49 -16.53
C ARG A 29 7.64 -15.70 -15.79
N THR A 30 8.52 -16.52 -15.22
CA THR A 30 8.12 -17.74 -14.50
C THR A 30 7.17 -17.44 -13.33
N MET A 31 7.38 -16.31 -12.62
CA MET A 31 6.51 -15.86 -11.54
C MET A 31 5.13 -15.47 -12.07
N VAL A 32 5.08 -14.66 -13.14
CA VAL A 32 3.84 -14.21 -13.78
C VAL A 32 3.03 -15.40 -14.29
N GLU A 33 3.67 -16.29 -15.05
CA GLU A 33 3.05 -17.53 -15.53
C GLU A 33 2.53 -18.41 -14.39
N GLY A 34 3.30 -18.54 -13.30
CA GLY A 34 2.88 -19.30 -12.13
C GLY A 34 1.58 -18.80 -11.50
N ARG A 35 1.38 -17.49 -11.47
CA ARG A 35 0.18 -16.85 -10.92
C ARG A 35 -0.99 -16.87 -11.91
N LEU A 36 -0.74 -16.59 -13.19
CA LEU A 36 -1.73 -16.68 -14.26
C LEU A 36 -2.32 -18.10 -14.38
N ARG A 37 -1.57 -19.16 -14.06
CA ARG A 37 -2.10 -20.53 -14.03
C ARG A 37 -3.28 -20.70 -13.06
N LYS A 38 -3.34 -19.95 -11.96
CA LYS A 38 -4.50 -19.98 -11.06
C LYS A 38 -5.72 -19.37 -11.74
N ARG A 39 -5.55 -18.24 -12.42
CA ARG A 39 -6.62 -17.56 -13.17
C ARG A 39 -7.12 -18.42 -14.33
N MET A 40 -6.19 -18.98 -15.12
CA MET A 40 -6.46 -19.92 -16.20
C MET A 40 -7.36 -21.08 -15.75
N ARG A 41 -7.05 -21.72 -14.61
CA ARG A 41 -7.89 -22.80 -14.04
C ARG A 41 -9.28 -22.31 -13.60
N ALA A 42 -9.39 -21.09 -13.09
CA ALA A 42 -10.67 -20.52 -12.68
C ALA A 42 -11.61 -20.24 -13.87
N LEU A 43 -11.05 -20.09 -15.08
CA LEU A 43 -11.78 -19.90 -16.33
C LEU A 43 -11.95 -21.19 -17.14
N ASP A 44 -11.48 -22.33 -16.63
CA ASP A 44 -11.45 -23.62 -17.34
C ASP A 44 -10.71 -23.55 -18.70
N ILE A 45 -9.64 -22.74 -18.77
CA ILE A 45 -8.81 -22.61 -19.96
C ILE A 45 -7.66 -23.62 -19.90
N GLU A 46 -7.41 -24.32 -21.00
CA GLU A 46 -6.51 -25.49 -21.02
C GLU A 46 -5.01 -25.15 -20.95
N SER A 47 -4.63 -23.92 -21.33
CA SER A 47 -3.22 -23.51 -21.37
C SER A 47 -3.01 -22.00 -21.22
N LEU A 48 -1.80 -21.63 -20.80
CA LEU A 48 -1.39 -20.22 -20.74
C LEU A 48 -1.41 -19.55 -22.12
N SER A 49 -1.03 -20.27 -23.18
CA SER A 49 -1.13 -19.74 -24.54
C SER A 49 -2.58 -19.48 -24.96
N ALA A 50 -3.51 -20.39 -24.60
CA ALA A 50 -4.94 -20.17 -24.82
C ALA A 50 -5.48 -18.98 -24.00
N TYR A 51 -5.01 -18.82 -22.76
CA TYR A 51 -5.33 -17.65 -21.95
C TYR A 51 -4.82 -16.35 -22.60
N GLY A 52 -3.61 -16.35 -23.17
CA GLY A 52 -3.08 -15.19 -23.91
C GLY A 52 -3.97 -14.78 -25.08
N ARG A 53 -4.41 -15.74 -25.91
CA ARG A 53 -5.37 -15.47 -27.00
C ARG A 53 -6.71 -14.96 -26.48
N HIS A 54 -7.24 -15.61 -25.44
CA HIS A 54 -8.48 -15.20 -24.80
C HIS A 54 -8.46 -13.72 -24.39
N VAL A 55 -7.37 -13.28 -23.75
CA VAL A 55 -7.20 -11.90 -23.30
C VAL A 55 -6.99 -10.93 -24.48
N PHE A 56 -6.02 -11.20 -25.34
CA PHE A 56 -5.49 -10.22 -26.28
C PHE A 56 -6.10 -10.28 -27.69
N GLU A 57 -6.77 -11.38 -28.05
CA GLU A 57 -7.29 -11.62 -29.40
C GLU A 57 -8.82 -11.79 -29.41
N GLU A 58 -9.41 -12.35 -28.36
CA GLU A 58 -10.84 -12.64 -28.28
C GLU A 58 -11.67 -11.54 -27.59
N GLY A 59 -11.06 -10.40 -27.26
CA GLY A 59 -11.77 -9.22 -26.74
C GLY A 59 -12.07 -9.23 -25.24
N HIS A 60 -11.44 -10.11 -24.45
CA HIS A 60 -11.68 -10.21 -23.00
C HIS A 60 -10.75 -9.36 -22.13
N LEU A 61 -9.89 -8.53 -22.72
CA LEU A 61 -8.92 -7.69 -22.01
C LEU A 61 -9.54 -6.85 -20.87
N ALA A 62 -10.68 -6.21 -21.12
CA ALA A 62 -11.29 -5.31 -20.13
C ALA A 62 -11.71 -6.05 -18.84
N VAL A 63 -12.17 -7.30 -18.97
CA VAL A 63 -12.60 -8.13 -17.83
C VAL A 63 -11.38 -8.73 -17.12
N GLU A 64 -10.38 -9.17 -17.87
CA GLU A 64 -9.21 -9.82 -17.30
C GLU A 64 -8.17 -8.85 -16.73
N LEU A 65 -8.21 -7.57 -17.10
CA LEU A 65 -7.22 -6.57 -16.68
C LEU A 65 -6.99 -6.55 -15.16
N VAL A 66 -8.05 -6.54 -14.36
CA VAL A 66 -7.94 -6.53 -12.89
C VAL A 66 -7.23 -7.79 -12.37
N HIS A 67 -7.50 -8.95 -12.97
CA HIS A 67 -6.90 -10.22 -12.58
C HIS A 67 -5.43 -10.31 -12.99
N ILE A 68 -5.07 -9.73 -14.13
CA ILE A 68 -3.68 -9.63 -14.58
C ILE A 68 -2.90 -8.72 -13.63
N ILE A 69 -3.46 -7.56 -13.25
CA ILE A 69 -2.87 -6.65 -12.25
C ILE A 69 -2.65 -7.37 -10.92
N ASP A 70 -3.68 -8.06 -10.40
CA ASP A 70 -3.57 -8.84 -9.16
C ASP A 70 -2.48 -9.93 -9.26
N CYS A 71 -2.32 -10.57 -10.42
CA CYS A 71 -1.27 -11.56 -10.63
C CYS A 71 0.13 -10.97 -10.62
N VAL A 72 0.36 -9.76 -11.13
CA VAL A 72 1.73 -9.22 -11.26
C VAL A 72 2.18 -8.41 -10.05
N THR A 73 1.25 -7.86 -9.28
CA THR A 73 1.54 -7.07 -8.09
C THR A 73 2.28 -7.93 -7.05
N THR A 74 3.42 -7.43 -6.56
CA THR A 74 4.22 -8.13 -5.54
C THR A 74 3.82 -7.60 -4.17
N ASN A 75 2.86 -8.27 -3.55
CA ASN A 75 2.19 -7.80 -2.34
C ASN A 75 2.88 -8.23 -1.04
N LYS A 76 4.22 -8.24 -0.99
CA LYS A 76 4.92 -8.59 0.25
C LYS A 76 4.90 -7.40 1.21
N THR A 77 4.08 -7.50 2.23
CA THR A 77 4.04 -6.58 3.37
C THR A 77 4.06 -7.37 4.66
N ASP A 78 4.73 -6.82 5.68
CA ASP A 78 4.87 -7.41 7.00
C ASP A 78 4.42 -6.37 8.04
N PHE A 79 3.77 -6.81 9.11
CA PHE A 79 3.49 -5.95 10.25
C PHE A 79 4.81 -5.40 10.81
N PHE A 80 4.82 -4.13 11.20
CA PHE A 80 6.03 -3.46 11.74
C PHE A 80 7.26 -3.50 10.81
N ARG A 81 7.07 -3.59 9.48
CA ARG A 81 8.17 -3.42 8.51
C ARG A 81 8.82 -2.06 8.65
N GLU A 82 10.16 -2.02 8.75
CA GLU A 82 10.97 -0.83 9.05
C GLU A 82 10.48 -0.11 10.32
N PRO A 83 10.64 -0.74 11.50
CA PRO A 83 9.98 -0.30 12.73
C PRO A 83 10.32 1.13 13.17
N ALA A 84 11.51 1.62 12.80
CA ALA A 84 11.97 2.98 13.09
C ALA A 84 10.98 4.06 12.62
N HIS A 85 10.26 3.87 11.50
CA HIS A 85 9.25 4.83 11.05
C HIS A 85 8.08 4.96 12.03
N PHE A 86 7.73 3.87 12.73
CA PHE A 86 6.65 3.89 13.72
C PHE A 86 7.11 4.46 15.06
N ASP A 87 8.38 4.31 15.41
CA ASP A 87 8.99 5.02 16.54
C ASP A 87 9.03 6.53 16.25
N GLN A 88 9.47 6.94 15.05
CA GLN A 88 9.45 8.34 14.62
C GLN A 88 8.03 8.92 14.55
N LEU A 89 7.05 8.13 14.10
CA LEU A 89 5.63 8.53 14.14
C LEU A 89 5.21 8.89 15.56
N ARG A 90 5.52 8.02 16.53
CA ARG A 90 5.14 8.16 17.95
C ARG A 90 5.86 9.33 18.63
N ASP A 91 7.19 9.38 18.47
CA ASP A 91 8.06 10.22 19.30
C ASP A 91 8.31 11.61 18.67
N GLU A 92 8.16 11.74 17.35
CA GLU A 92 8.52 12.96 16.62
C GLU A 92 7.32 13.53 15.85
N LEU A 93 6.79 12.81 14.85
CA LEU A 93 5.85 13.36 13.87
C LEU A 93 4.52 13.78 14.51
N VAL A 94 3.88 12.88 15.26
CA VAL A 94 2.60 13.18 15.93
C VAL A 94 2.78 14.30 16.96
N PRO A 95 3.78 14.29 17.86
CA PRO A 95 4.06 15.42 18.75
C PRO A 95 4.27 16.75 18.02
N MET A 96 5.01 16.77 16.90
CA MET A 96 5.24 17.99 16.11
C MET A 96 3.94 18.55 15.53
N LEU A 97 3.11 17.71 14.90
CA LEU A 97 1.82 18.12 14.33
C LEU A 97 0.88 18.70 15.40
N ARG A 98 0.86 18.09 16.59
CA ARG A 98 0.03 18.57 17.70
C ARG A 98 0.50 19.92 18.24
N ARG A 99 1.81 20.12 18.43
CA ARG A 99 2.36 21.42 18.89
C ARG A 99 2.05 22.55 17.93
N ASN A 100 2.05 22.25 16.62
CA ASN A 100 1.79 23.23 15.57
C ASN A 100 0.30 23.50 15.35
N GLY A 101 -0.60 22.84 16.09
CA GLY A 101 -2.05 22.95 15.91
C GLY A 101 -2.56 22.38 14.58
N ALA A 102 -1.73 21.62 13.86
CA ALA A 102 -2.00 21.17 12.50
C ALA A 102 -3.09 20.09 12.42
N THR A 103 -3.37 19.38 13.52
CA THR A 103 -4.25 18.20 13.49
C THR A 103 -5.75 18.48 13.36
N HIS A 104 -6.21 19.74 13.24
CA HIS A 104 -7.62 20.16 13.06
C HIS A 104 -8.68 19.34 13.85
N GLY A 105 -8.33 18.81 15.03
CA GLY A 105 -9.18 17.93 15.86
C GLY A 105 -9.10 16.42 15.56
N ARG A 106 -8.64 15.97 14.38
CA ARG A 106 -8.45 14.55 14.03
C ARG A 106 -7.24 14.37 13.10
N LEU A 107 -6.30 13.52 13.51
CA LEU A 107 -5.13 13.14 12.72
C LEU A 107 -5.54 12.21 11.55
N LYS A 108 -5.31 12.64 10.30
CA LYS A 108 -5.56 11.89 9.08
C LYS A 108 -4.27 11.29 8.54
N LEU A 109 -4.24 9.97 8.40
CA LEU A 109 -3.12 9.25 7.79
C LEU A 109 -3.55 8.54 6.53
N TRP A 110 -2.61 8.39 5.59
CA TRP A 110 -2.81 7.63 4.37
C TRP A 110 -1.64 6.65 4.15
N SER A 111 -1.92 5.35 4.17
CA SER A 111 -1.02 4.30 3.66
C SER A 111 -1.31 4.09 2.17
N ALA A 112 -0.47 4.68 1.32
CA ALA A 112 -0.52 4.59 -0.13
C ALA A 112 0.30 3.36 -0.58
N ALA A 113 -0.37 2.39 -1.22
CA ALA A 113 0.07 1.00 -1.42
C ALA A 113 0.00 0.14 -0.15
N ALA A 114 -1.17 0.14 0.48
CA ALA A 114 -1.44 -0.54 1.76
C ALA A 114 -1.36 -2.08 1.68
N SER A 115 -1.40 -2.66 0.48
CA SER A 115 -1.39 -4.10 0.24
C SER A 115 -2.45 -4.82 1.08
N THR A 116 -2.09 -5.87 1.80
CA THR A 116 -3.00 -6.61 2.70
C THR A 116 -3.32 -5.87 4.00
N GLY A 117 -2.96 -4.59 4.14
CA GLY A 117 -3.34 -3.72 5.25
C GLY A 117 -2.42 -3.74 6.47
N ALA A 118 -1.33 -4.52 6.44
CA ALA A 118 -0.42 -4.66 7.58
C ALA A 118 0.19 -3.33 8.03
N GLU A 119 0.56 -2.45 7.10
CA GLU A 119 1.06 -1.10 7.43
C GLU A 119 -0.03 -0.23 8.08
N ALA A 120 -1.21 -0.15 7.46
CA ALA A 120 -2.32 0.63 7.98
C ALA A 120 -2.75 0.18 9.38
N TYR A 121 -2.76 -1.13 9.65
CA TYR A 121 -3.02 -1.65 10.99
C TYR A 121 -1.87 -1.44 11.97
N THR A 122 -0.62 -1.46 11.51
CA THR A 122 0.53 -1.10 12.36
C THR A 122 0.42 0.37 12.81
N LEU A 123 0.09 1.29 11.89
CA LEU A 123 -0.20 2.68 12.21
C LEU A 123 -1.35 2.79 13.23
N ALA A 124 -2.44 2.05 13.01
CA ALA A 124 -3.59 2.05 13.92
C ALA A 124 -3.21 1.56 15.33
N MET A 125 -2.42 0.49 15.44
CA MET A 125 -1.95 -0.03 16.73
C MET A 125 -1.13 1.01 17.49
N VAL A 126 -0.18 1.66 16.83
CA VAL A 126 0.70 2.68 17.43
C VAL A 126 -0.10 3.89 17.90
N LEU A 127 -1.00 4.41 17.04
CA LEU A 127 -1.82 5.57 17.37
C LEU A 127 -2.85 5.25 18.47
N HIS A 128 -3.41 4.03 18.49
CA HIS A 128 -4.30 3.62 19.57
C HIS A 128 -3.55 3.52 20.90
N ASP A 129 -2.35 2.97 20.93
CA ASP A 129 -1.54 2.90 22.15
C ASP A 129 -1.20 4.30 22.68
N MET A 130 -0.86 5.24 21.78
CA MET A 130 -0.71 6.66 22.16
C MET A 130 -2.01 7.21 22.75
N ALA A 131 -3.16 6.99 22.10
CA ALA A 131 -4.43 7.48 22.61
C ALA A 131 -4.75 6.97 24.03
N MET A 132 -4.44 5.69 24.29
CA MET A 132 -4.66 5.06 25.60
C MET A 132 -3.67 5.53 26.68
N ALA A 133 -2.49 6.04 26.30
CA ALA A 133 -1.50 6.57 27.23
C ALA A 133 -1.84 7.99 27.74
N GLY A 134 -3.08 8.47 27.54
CA GLY A 134 -3.55 9.78 28.00
C GLY A 134 -3.37 10.90 26.97
N HIS A 135 -2.94 10.58 25.74
CA HIS A 135 -2.99 11.54 24.65
C HIS A 135 -4.43 11.56 24.12
N ALA A 136 -5.21 12.61 24.39
CA ALA A 136 -6.49 12.83 23.71
C ALA A 136 -6.24 13.00 22.19
N LEU A 137 -6.22 11.87 21.47
CA LEU A 137 -5.81 11.74 20.07
C LEU A 137 -6.91 11.01 19.32
N ASP A 138 -7.61 11.75 18.47
CA ASP A 138 -8.53 11.18 17.49
C ASP A 138 -7.80 11.01 16.16
N TYR A 139 -8.06 9.91 15.45
CA TYR A 139 -7.39 9.63 14.18
C TYR A 139 -8.28 8.85 13.21
N ALA A 140 -7.93 8.93 11.92
CA ALA A 140 -8.48 8.12 10.84
C ALA A 140 -7.36 7.74 9.87
N ILE A 141 -7.40 6.51 9.37
CA ILE A 141 -6.40 5.98 8.45
C ILE A 141 -7.10 5.52 7.17
N LEU A 142 -6.61 6.01 6.04
CA LEU A 142 -6.95 5.50 4.73
C LEU A 142 -5.83 4.56 4.26
N GLY A 143 -6.17 3.32 3.90
CA GLY A 143 -5.29 2.44 3.14
C GLY A 143 -5.75 2.37 1.70
N THR A 144 -4.85 2.56 0.74
CA THR A 144 -5.21 2.38 -0.68
C THR A 144 -4.27 1.45 -1.40
N ASP A 145 -4.81 0.67 -2.34
CA ASP A 145 -4.01 -0.20 -3.21
C ASP A 145 -4.66 -0.34 -4.59
N VAL A 146 -3.87 -0.76 -5.57
CA VAL A 146 -4.34 -1.07 -6.92
C VAL A 146 -4.89 -2.50 -7.01
N SER A 147 -4.45 -3.40 -6.13
CA SER A 147 -4.92 -4.77 -6.10
C SER A 147 -6.20 -4.90 -5.26
N THR A 148 -7.28 -5.35 -5.88
CA THR A 148 -8.56 -5.54 -5.18
C THR A 148 -8.54 -6.78 -4.28
N GLU A 149 -7.76 -7.80 -4.64
CA GLU A 149 -7.61 -9.02 -3.86
C GLU A 149 -7.04 -8.74 -2.46
N VAL A 150 -5.96 -7.95 -2.40
CA VAL A 150 -5.31 -7.63 -1.11
C VAL A 150 -6.12 -6.66 -0.28
N LEU A 151 -6.85 -5.74 -0.91
CA LEU A 151 -7.75 -4.83 -0.20
C LEU A 151 -8.88 -5.57 0.50
N ARG A 152 -9.37 -6.68 -0.07
CA ARG A 152 -10.36 -7.54 0.62
C ARG A 152 -9.77 -8.16 1.88
N VAL A 153 -8.55 -8.71 1.79
CA VAL A 153 -7.83 -9.26 2.96
C VAL A 153 -7.63 -8.18 4.03
N ALA A 154 -7.23 -6.98 3.60
CA ALA A 154 -7.07 -5.83 4.47
C ALA A 154 -8.38 -5.45 5.19
N ALA A 155 -9.49 -5.37 4.46
CA ALA A 155 -10.79 -5.03 5.03
C ALA A 155 -11.32 -6.09 6.01
N ASP A 156 -11.10 -7.37 5.73
CA ASP A 156 -11.48 -8.46 6.64
C ASP A 156 -10.66 -8.41 7.94
N GLY A 157 -9.38 -8.02 7.81
CA GLY A 157 -8.41 -7.92 8.88
C GLY A 157 -8.06 -9.28 9.50
N ILE A 158 -8.17 -10.36 8.71
CA ILE A 158 -7.89 -11.74 9.13
C ILE A 158 -6.57 -12.17 8.50
N TYR A 159 -5.63 -12.63 9.33
CA TYR A 159 -4.27 -12.97 8.90
C TYR A 159 -3.86 -14.34 9.43
N PRO A 160 -3.04 -15.10 8.67
CA PRO A 160 -2.36 -16.28 9.20
C PRO A 160 -1.51 -15.95 10.43
N GLU A 161 -1.43 -16.89 11.36
CA GLU A 161 -0.68 -16.73 12.60
C GLU A 161 0.80 -16.40 12.32
N GLU A 162 1.38 -16.96 11.26
CA GLU A 162 2.77 -16.75 10.85
C GLU A 162 3.04 -15.28 10.50
N VAL A 163 2.09 -14.62 9.84
CA VAL A 163 2.19 -13.18 9.49
C VAL A 163 2.08 -12.33 10.76
N LEU A 164 1.22 -12.74 11.69
CA LEU A 164 1.00 -12.05 12.97
C LEU A 164 2.17 -12.19 13.95
N GLN A 165 3.09 -13.13 13.72
CA GLN A 165 4.31 -13.25 14.53
C GLN A 165 5.21 -12.01 14.45
N ALA A 166 5.15 -11.27 13.34
CA ALA A 166 5.87 -10.00 13.17
C ALA A 166 5.32 -8.88 14.09
N VAL A 167 4.08 -8.99 14.57
CA VAL A 167 3.51 -8.04 15.53
C VAL A 167 4.19 -8.22 16.90
N PRO A 168 4.76 -7.15 17.50
CA PRO A 168 5.36 -7.23 18.82
C PRO A 168 4.39 -7.80 19.87
N PRO A 169 4.85 -8.62 20.83
CA PRO A 169 3.96 -9.37 21.71
C PRO A 169 2.93 -8.53 22.49
N HIS A 170 3.29 -7.32 22.90
CA HIS A 170 2.37 -6.43 23.62
C HIS A 170 1.24 -5.92 22.73
N PHE A 171 1.54 -5.48 21.50
CA PHE A 171 0.55 -5.12 20.49
C PHE A 171 -0.33 -6.33 20.13
N ARG A 172 0.28 -7.50 19.92
CA ARG A 172 -0.45 -8.71 19.54
C ARG A 172 -1.49 -9.12 20.57
N ARG A 173 -1.10 -9.15 21.86
CA ARG A 173 -2.02 -9.47 22.96
C ARG A 173 -3.21 -8.52 23.05
N ARG A 174 -3.03 -7.26 22.67
CA ARG A 174 -4.06 -6.22 22.77
C ARG A 174 -4.94 -6.12 21.53
N TYR A 175 -4.35 -6.28 20.34
CA TYR A 175 -4.98 -5.90 19.07
C TYR A 175 -5.24 -7.05 18.11
N VAL A 176 -4.90 -8.29 18.49
CA VAL A 176 -5.17 -9.49 17.69
C VAL A 176 -6.07 -10.42 18.48
N MET A 177 -7.26 -10.69 17.93
CA MET A 177 -8.17 -11.71 18.40
C MET A 177 -7.77 -13.06 17.82
N ASN A 178 -7.73 -14.10 18.65
CA ASN A 178 -7.51 -15.46 18.16
C ASN A 178 -8.82 -16.06 17.63
N ALA A 179 -8.71 -16.97 16.66
CA ALA A 179 -9.85 -17.77 16.24
C ALA A 179 -10.41 -18.57 17.42
N ARG A 180 -11.75 -18.75 17.44
CA ARG A 180 -12.41 -19.57 18.46
C ARG A 180 -12.02 -21.05 18.36
N ASP A 181 -11.82 -21.53 17.14
CA ASP A 181 -11.32 -22.86 16.86
C ASP A 181 -9.79 -22.81 16.69
N PRO A 182 -8.99 -23.42 17.58
CA PRO A 182 -7.53 -23.40 17.51
C PRO A 182 -6.92 -24.15 16.31
N SER A 183 -7.72 -24.94 15.59
CA SER A 183 -7.31 -25.57 14.33
C SER A 183 -7.17 -24.54 13.21
N TRP A 184 -7.87 -23.41 13.32
CA TRP A 184 -7.74 -22.28 12.42
C TRP A 184 -6.54 -21.44 12.87
N LYS A 185 -5.41 -21.59 12.17
CA LYS A 185 -4.16 -20.84 12.43
C LYS A 185 -4.23 -19.41 11.92
N VAL A 186 -5.23 -18.67 12.38
CA VAL A 186 -5.48 -17.27 12.00
C VAL A 186 -5.82 -16.42 13.21
N GLY A 187 -5.51 -15.13 13.11
CA GLY A 187 -5.98 -14.10 14.01
C GLY A 187 -6.70 -13.00 13.25
N ARG A 188 -7.48 -12.20 13.98
CA ARG A 188 -8.21 -11.05 13.42
C ARG A 188 -7.90 -9.78 14.18
N ILE A 189 -7.69 -8.68 13.46
CA ILE A 189 -7.52 -7.36 14.06
C ILE A 189 -8.81 -6.93 14.78
N VAL A 190 -8.66 -6.40 16.00
CA VAL A 190 -9.79 -6.01 16.86
C VAL A 190 -10.68 -4.93 16.22
N PRO A 191 -12.00 -4.91 16.52
CA PRO A 191 -12.95 -3.97 15.91
C PRO A 191 -12.59 -2.49 16.11
N GLU A 192 -12.00 -2.13 17.24
CA GLU A 192 -11.66 -0.75 17.61
C GLU A 192 -10.58 -0.16 16.69
N LEU A 193 -9.69 -1.00 16.14
CA LEU A 193 -8.75 -0.59 15.09
C LEU A 193 -9.41 -0.61 13.72
N ARG A 194 -10.19 -1.66 13.41
CA ARG A 194 -10.84 -1.78 12.09
C ARG A 194 -11.83 -0.65 11.81
N SER A 195 -12.48 -0.10 12.82
CA SER A 195 -13.38 1.06 12.65
C SER A 195 -12.63 2.37 12.32
N ARG A 196 -11.31 2.42 12.53
CA ARG A 196 -10.44 3.57 12.28
C ARG A 196 -9.70 3.50 10.95
N VAL A 197 -9.68 2.33 10.32
CA VAL A 197 -8.96 2.07 9.07
C VAL A 197 -9.95 1.77 7.95
N HIS A 198 -9.93 2.60 6.91
CA HIS A 198 -10.77 2.40 5.73
C HIS A 198 -9.89 2.05 4.53
N PHE A 199 -10.32 1.09 3.73
CA PHE A 199 -9.60 0.68 2.53
C PHE A 199 -10.35 1.11 1.26
N LYS A 200 -9.61 1.64 0.28
CA LYS A 200 -10.15 2.02 -1.03
C LYS A 200 -9.23 1.58 -2.16
N HIS A 201 -9.81 1.22 -3.29
CA HIS A 201 -9.03 1.01 -4.50
C HIS A 201 -8.51 2.36 -5.04
N LEU A 202 -7.22 2.43 -5.34
CA LEU A 202 -6.60 3.59 -5.97
C LEU A 202 -5.37 3.15 -6.76
N ASN A 203 -5.25 3.66 -7.98
CA ASN A 203 -4.06 3.51 -8.80
C ASN A 203 -3.22 4.80 -8.70
N LEU A 204 -1.96 4.69 -8.27
CA LEU A 204 -1.04 5.83 -8.15
C LEU A 204 -0.67 6.45 -9.51
N MET A 205 -0.94 5.76 -10.62
CA MET A 205 -0.79 6.32 -11.97
C MET A 205 -1.91 7.29 -12.35
N ASN A 206 -3.02 7.32 -11.60
CA ASN A 206 -4.13 8.20 -11.92
C ASN A 206 -3.70 9.67 -11.82
N ALA A 207 -4.23 10.49 -12.74
CA ALA A 207 -3.95 11.93 -12.75
C ALA A 207 -4.52 12.67 -11.53
N GLN A 208 -5.54 12.11 -10.89
CA GLN A 208 -6.21 12.67 -9.71
C GLN A 208 -6.56 11.56 -8.72
N TYR A 209 -6.48 11.87 -7.43
CA TYR A 209 -6.84 10.97 -6.35
C TYR A 209 -8.09 11.50 -5.64
N ALA A 210 -9.11 10.65 -5.51
CA ALA A 210 -10.32 10.98 -4.75
C ALA A 210 -10.08 10.79 -3.24
N VAL A 211 -9.10 11.53 -2.71
CA VAL A 211 -8.64 11.52 -1.31
C VAL A 211 -8.60 12.97 -0.82
N ASP A 212 -8.81 13.20 0.48
CA ASP A 212 -8.78 14.54 1.06
C ASP A 212 -7.43 15.25 0.82
N HIS A 213 -7.43 16.59 0.88
CA HIS A 213 -6.24 17.43 0.65
C HIS A 213 -5.61 17.99 1.94
N ASP A 214 -6.10 17.55 3.10
CA ASP A 214 -5.66 17.96 4.44
C ASP A 214 -5.06 16.79 5.22
N ILE A 215 -4.40 15.84 4.53
CA ILE A 215 -3.78 14.68 5.16
C ILE A 215 -2.57 15.12 5.98
N ASP A 216 -2.46 14.66 7.22
CA ASP A 216 -1.34 14.97 8.10
C ASP A 216 -0.08 14.18 7.73
N ILE A 217 -0.23 12.86 7.49
CA ILE A 217 0.89 11.97 7.22
C ILE A 217 0.53 10.96 6.13
N ILE A 218 1.34 10.90 5.08
CA ILE A 218 1.24 9.89 4.02
C ILE A 218 2.43 8.94 4.15
N PHE A 219 2.16 7.63 4.23
CA PHE A 219 3.13 6.56 4.07
C PHE A 219 3.02 6.04 2.63
N CYS A 220 4.10 6.12 1.85
CA CYS A 220 4.19 5.58 0.49
C CYS A 220 5.49 4.79 0.37
N ARG A 221 5.46 3.55 0.85
CA ARG A 221 6.65 2.76 1.13
C ARG A 221 6.71 1.49 0.30
N ASN A 222 7.90 1.21 -0.21
CA ASN A 222 8.28 0.01 -0.95
C ASN A 222 7.41 -0.26 -2.20
N VAL A 223 6.90 0.79 -2.82
CA VAL A 223 6.11 0.76 -4.07
C VAL A 223 6.79 1.54 -5.20
N LEU A 224 7.49 2.62 -4.88
CA LEU A 224 8.16 3.48 -5.87
C LEU A 224 9.29 2.73 -6.58
N ILE A 225 9.87 1.72 -5.94
CA ILE A 225 10.87 0.82 -6.52
C ILE A 225 10.40 0.08 -7.79
N TYR A 226 9.09 0.04 -8.06
CA TYR A 226 8.53 -0.58 -9.27
C TYR A 226 8.35 0.40 -10.44
N PHE A 227 8.53 1.70 -10.18
CA PHE A 227 8.29 2.78 -11.13
C PHE A 227 9.61 3.35 -11.66
N ASP A 228 9.59 3.88 -12.89
CA ASP A 228 10.68 4.70 -13.40
C ASP A 228 10.75 6.07 -12.69
N LYS A 229 11.85 6.80 -12.88
CA LYS A 229 12.13 8.05 -12.15
C LYS A 229 11.09 9.13 -12.40
N ASP A 230 10.57 9.24 -13.62
CA ASP A 230 9.59 10.28 -13.97
C ASP A 230 8.24 9.96 -13.35
N THR A 231 7.85 8.69 -13.36
CA THR A 231 6.66 8.19 -12.67
C THR A 231 6.77 8.37 -11.15
N GLN A 232 7.92 8.04 -10.54
CA GLN A 232 8.16 8.27 -9.11
C GLN A 232 7.94 9.75 -8.76
N ARG A 233 8.56 10.67 -9.51
CA ARG A 233 8.40 12.11 -9.29
C ARG A 233 6.95 12.54 -9.41
N ALA A 234 6.24 12.08 -10.45
CA ALA A 234 4.85 12.46 -10.67
C ALA A 234 3.92 11.94 -9.56
N VAL A 235 4.13 10.69 -9.10
CA VAL A 235 3.39 10.11 -7.97
C VAL A 235 3.62 10.93 -6.70
N LEU A 236 4.88 11.24 -6.37
CA LEU A 236 5.23 11.97 -5.16
C LEU A 236 4.73 13.42 -5.18
N SER A 237 4.83 14.10 -6.33
CA SER A 237 4.25 15.43 -6.49
C SER A 237 2.73 15.42 -6.25
N ARG A 238 2.02 14.43 -6.79
CA ARG A 238 0.58 14.28 -6.51
C ARG A 238 0.30 13.99 -5.05
N LEU A 239 1.03 13.06 -4.41
CA LEU A 239 0.84 12.80 -2.97
C LEU A 239 1.09 14.06 -2.13
N ALA A 240 2.08 14.89 -2.48
CA ALA A 240 2.36 16.15 -1.79
C ALA A 240 1.21 17.17 -1.89
N THR A 241 0.36 17.12 -2.92
CA THR A 241 -0.84 17.98 -3.00
C THR A 241 -1.97 17.55 -2.09
N HIS A 242 -1.91 16.33 -1.54
CA HIS A 242 -2.86 15.84 -0.55
C HIS A 242 -2.41 16.08 0.90
N LEU A 243 -1.14 16.44 1.10
CA LEU A 243 -0.62 16.81 2.41
C LEU A 243 -1.05 18.23 2.78
N GLN A 244 -1.52 18.39 4.02
CA GLN A 244 -1.64 19.73 4.57
C GLN A 244 -0.26 20.41 4.73
N PRO A 245 -0.19 21.75 4.74
CA PRO A 245 1.04 22.46 5.08
C PRO A 245 1.62 22.01 6.44
N GLY A 246 2.89 21.58 6.45
CA GLY A 246 3.54 21.02 7.64
C GLY A 246 3.27 19.53 7.88
N GLY A 247 2.51 18.86 7.02
CA GLY A 247 2.34 17.41 7.02
C GLY A 247 3.60 16.67 6.53
N PHE A 248 3.60 15.34 6.66
CA PHE A 248 4.77 14.51 6.38
C PHE A 248 4.51 13.41 5.35
N LEU A 249 5.45 13.23 4.42
CA LEU A 249 5.54 12.08 3.55
C LEU A 249 6.64 11.15 4.04
N VAL A 250 6.32 9.87 4.24
CA VAL A 250 7.27 8.82 4.63
C VAL A 250 7.43 7.83 3.48
N VAL A 251 8.66 7.60 3.04
CA VAL A 251 9.01 6.63 1.98
C VAL A 251 9.88 5.50 2.53
N GLY A 252 10.04 4.40 1.78
CA GLY A 252 10.87 3.28 2.22
C GLY A 252 12.37 3.60 2.12
N HIS A 253 13.21 2.80 2.80
CA HIS A 253 14.66 3.07 2.84
C HIS A 253 15.32 3.13 1.47
N SER A 254 14.89 2.28 0.53
CA SER A 254 15.43 2.24 -0.83
C SER A 254 14.89 3.36 -1.74
N GLU A 255 14.02 4.22 -1.22
CA GLU A 255 13.26 5.22 -1.99
C GLU A 255 13.57 6.65 -1.54
N SER A 256 14.51 6.83 -0.60
CA SER A 256 14.92 8.14 -0.08
C SER A 256 15.26 9.15 -1.18
N MET A 257 15.99 8.71 -2.21
CA MET A 257 16.34 9.55 -3.36
C MET A 257 15.14 10.00 -4.20
N ALA A 258 14.03 9.25 -4.18
CA ALA A 258 12.86 9.58 -4.99
C ALA A 258 12.14 10.84 -4.46
N GLY A 259 12.11 11.02 -3.14
CA GLY A 259 11.54 12.21 -2.50
C GLY A 259 12.37 13.48 -2.67
N ALA A 260 13.67 13.34 -2.94
CA ALA A 260 14.56 14.48 -3.10
C ALA A 260 14.25 15.26 -4.39
N GLY A 261 14.07 16.58 -4.25
CA GLY A 261 13.83 17.48 -5.39
C GLY A 261 12.39 17.50 -5.89
N VAL A 262 11.43 16.91 -5.16
CA VAL A 262 10.00 17.12 -5.40
C VAL A 262 9.60 18.52 -4.90
N PRO A 263 9.07 19.40 -5.76
CA PRO A 263 8.66 20.74 -5.35
C PRO A 263 7.68 20.72 -4.18
N GLY A 264 7.94 21.55 -3.18
CA GLY A 264 7.09 21.64 -2.00
C GLY A 264 7.34 20.59 -0.91
N LEU A 265 8.31 19.69 -1.10
CA LEU A 265 8.79 18.77 -0.07
C LEU A 265 10.22 19.13 0.35
N GLU A 266 10.44 19.19 1.66
CA GLU A 266 11.77 19.38 2.27
C GLU A 266 12.17 18.13 3.05
N GLN A 267 13.41 17.69 2.90
CA GLN A 267 13.89 16.51 3.61
C GLN A 267 14.06 16.82 5.11
N VAL A 268 13.35 16.08 5.96
CA VAL A 268 13.42 16.18 7.42
C VAL A 268 14.37 15.13 7.98
N SER A 269 14.35 13.93 7.40
CA SER A 269 15.31 12.87 7.65
C SER A 269 15.49 12.01 6.40
N SER A 270 16.30 10.95 6.47
CA SER A 270 16.65 10.08 5.34
C SER A 270 15.44 9.68 4.47
N THR A 271 14.31 9.37 5.11
CA THR A 271 13.10 8.80 4.47
C THR A 271 11.83 9.59 4.78
N ILE A 272 11.95 10.76 5.42
CA ILE A 272 10.81 11.59 5.82
C ILE A 272 10.97 12.98 5.22
N PHE A 273 9.90 13.44 4.58
CA PHE A 273 9.82 14.74 3.91
C PHE A 273 8.67 15.55 4.48
N GLY A 274 8.91 16.81 4.84
CA GLY A 274 7.90 17.75 5.32
C GLY A 274 7.32 18.56 4.17
N ARG A 275 6.00 18.75 4.17
CA ARG A 275 5.31 19.63 3.23
C ARG A 275 5.53 21.09 3.60
N THR A 276 6.14 21.87 2.72
CA THR A 276 6.35 23.30 2.93
C THR A 276 5.04 24.07 2.86
N LYS A 277 4.99 25.27 3.45
CA LYS A 277 3.81 26.16 3.40
C LYS A 277 3.60 26.85 2.05
N GLY A 278 4.57 26.75 1.14
CA GLY A 278 4.49 27.34 -0.20
C GLY A 278 3.62 26.51 -1.16
N PRO A 279 3.18 27.09 -2.29
CA PRO A 279 2.41 26.36 -3.30
C PRO A 279 3.15 25.12 -3.82
N ILE A 280 2.42 24.04 -4.13
CA ILE A 280 2.95 22.97 -5.01
C ILE A 280 2.96 23.57 -6.43
N ALA A 281 4.13 23.56 -7.08
CA ALA A 281 4.27 23.98 -8.48
C ALA A 281 3.67 22.95 -9.44
#